data_AF-A0A1C6C3F8-F1
#
_entry.id   AF-A0A1C6C3F8-F1
#
_cell.length_a   1.000
_cell.length_b   1.000
_cell.length_c   1.000
_cell.angle_alpha   90.00
_cell.angle_beta   90.00
_cell.angle_gamma   90.00
#
_symmetry.space_group_name_H-M   'P 1'
#
loop_
_entity.id
_entity.type
_entity.pdbx_description
1 polymer ?
#
loop_
_entity_poly.entity_id
_entity_poly.type
_entity_poly.pdbx_seq_one_letter_code
_entity_poly.pdbx_strand_id
1 'polypeptide(L)'
;MPLQIVRNDITTMKVDAIVNAANESLLGGGGVDGAIHRAAGPELLAECRTLNGCKTGQAKITKGYRLSAKFVIHTVGPIWRDGNHGERELLVSAYRSSLELALINRCETVAFPLISSGVYGYPKDQALKVAVDTIGEFLLSHDMTVYLVIFDRAAYTIGGKLFADIAAYIDDRYVEAHTDRYENQRRRMALEAMPSETPQWMPAPCTMGASGLDEALSKLDESFSQMLLRKIDERGMTDAQCYKKANIDRKLFSKIRSDVHYKPSKPTAMAFAIALELPLAEAREMLEKAGFAFSHASKFDIIVEYFIAHQNYNIFEINEALFAFDQSLLGG
;
A
#
# COMPACT_ATOMS: atom_id res chain seq x y z
N MET A 1 -7.38 8.54 4.04
CA MET A 1 -6.62 7.49 3.30
C MET A 1 -5.34 8.13 2.80
N PRO A 2 -4.16 7.87 3.41
CA PRO A 2 -3.04 8.78 3.21
C PRO A 2 -2.35 8.67 1.82
N LEU A 3 -2.06 7.47 1.32
CA LEU A 3 -1.46 7.30 -0.01
C LEU A 3 -2.03 6.08 -0.75
N GLN A 4 -2.43 6.26 -2.01
CA GLN A 4 -2.97 5.23 -2.88
C GLN A 4 -2.21 5.17 -4.21
N ILE A 5 -1.79 3.97 -4.62
CA ILE A 5 -1.24 3.73 -5.95
C ILE A 5 -2.41 3.32 -6.85
N VAL A 6 -2.63 4.05 -7.94
CA VAL A 6 -3.76 3.83 -8.83
C VAL A 6 -3.34 3.79 -10.29
N ARG A 7 -3.97 2.93 -11.07
CA ARG A 7 -3.85 2.93 -12.52
C ARG A 7 -4.91 3.83 -13.13
N ASN A 8 -4.53 4.99 -13.65
CA ASN A 8 -5.48 5.92 -14.25
C ASN A 8 -4.79 6.92 -15.19
N ASP A 9 -5.59 7.68 -15.94
CA ASP A 9 -5.14 8.91 -16.58
C ASP A 9 -5.23 10.07 -15.57
N ILE A 10 -4.07 10.65 -15.24
CA ILE A 10 -3.96 11.75 -14.27
C ILE A 10 -4.81 12.96 -14.66
N THR A 11 -5.04 13.20 -15.96
CA THR A 11 -5.84 14.33 -16.45
C THR A 11 -7.34 14.19 -16.13
N THR A 12 -7.77 12.98 -15.79
CA THR A 12 -9.18 12.65 -15.47
C THR A 12 -9.44 12.53 -13.96
N MET A 13 -8.41 12.65 -13.13
CA MET A 13 -8.51 12.52 -11.69
C MET A 13 -9.39 13.64 -11.09
N LYS A 14 -10.35 13.23 -10.27
CA LYS A 14 -11.23 14.16 -9.52
C LYS A 14 -10.60 14.44 -8.16
N VAL A 15 -9.60 15.31 -8.14
CA VAL A 15 -8.82 15.73 -6.97
C VAL A 15 -8.67 17.24 -6.94
N ASP A 16 -8.20 17.83 -5.84
CA ASP A 16 -8.01 19.28 -5.75
C ASP A 16 -6.84 19.75 -6.61
N ALA A 17 -5.72 19.02 -6.60
CA ALA A 17 -4.55 19.33 -7.42
C ALA A 17 -4.01 18.08 -8.12
N ILE A 18 -3.62 18.25 -9.39
CA ILE A 18 -2.75 17.28 -10.07
C ILE A 18 -1.34 17.85 -10.19
N VAL A 19 -0.35 16.98 -10.16
CA VAL A 19 1.05 17.36 -10.34
C VAL A 19 1.47 17.09 -11.77
N ASN A 20 2.14 18.07 -12.36
CA ASN A 20 2.73 17.97 -13.69
C ASN A 20 4.25 17.80 -13.55
N ALA A 21 4.79 16.70 -14.11
CA ALA A 21 6.23 16.52 -14.25
C ALA A 21 6.71 17.31 -15.48
N ALA A 22 7.15 18.54 -15.22
CA ALA A 22 7.53 19.52 -16.24
C ALA A 22 9.06 19.62 -16.41
N ASN A 23 9.48 20.37 -17.43
CA ASN A 23 10.86 20.85 -17.58
C ASN A 23 11.01 22.29 -17.05
N GLU A 24 12.23 22.79 -16.93
CA GLU A 24 12.52 24.10 -16.31
C GLU A 24 11.83 25.30 -16.97
N SER A 25 11.41 25.19 -18.24
CA SER A 25 10.69 26.28 -18.91
C SER A 25 9.24 26.45 -18.42
N LEU A 26 8.61 25.37 -17.95
CA LEU A 26 7.17 25.26 -17.70
C LEU A 26 6.26 25.56 -18.92
N LEU A 27 6.81 25.63 -20.14
CA LEU A 27 6.06 26.00 -21.35
C LEU A 27 5.53 24.80 -22.13
N GLY A 28 5.21 23.71 -21.42
CA GLY A 28 4.76 22.45 -21.99
C GLY A 28 5.89 21.58 -22.56
N GLY A 29 5.49 20.43 -23.10
CA GLY A 29 6.40 19.40 -23.58
C GLY A 29 5.68 18.13 -24.04
N GLY A 30 6.39 17.00 -24.02
CA GLY A 30 5.85 15.67 -24.30
C GLY A 30 5.31 14.98 -23.04
N GLY A 31 4.99 13.68 -23.15
CA GLY A 31 4.60 12.85 -22.00
C GLY A 31 3.38 13.38 -21.23
N VAL A 32 3.46 13.31 -19.90
CA VAL A 32 2.40 13.78 -18.99
C VAL A 32 2.18 15.28 -19.09
N ASP A 33 3.24 16.07 -19.28
CA ASP A 33 3.18 17.52 -19.42
C ASP A 33 2.33 17.92 -20.64
N GLY A 34 2.63 17.32 -21.79
CA GLY A 34 1.83 17.51 -22.99
C GLY A 34 0.38 17.04 -22.83
N ALA A 35 0.13 15.96 -22.10
CA ALA A 35 -1.23 15.48 -21.84
C ALA A 35 -2.03 16.46 -20.98
N ILE A 36 -1.42 16.96 -19.90
CA ILE A 36 -2.03 17.95 -18.99
C ILE A 36 -2.32 19.24 -19.75
N HIS A 37 -1.38 19.77 -20.54
CA HIS A 37 -1.61 20.99 -21.34
C HIS A 37 -2.74 20.83 -22.36
N ARG A 38 -2.82 19.67 -23.05
CA ARG A 38 -3.92 19.40 -23.99
C ARG A 38 -5.28 19.34 -23.28
N ALA A 39 -5.34 18.70 -22.12
CA ALA A 39 -6.57 18.54 -21.35
C ALA A 39 -7.02 19.85 -20.67
N ALA A 40 -6.09 20.64 -20.13
CA ALA A 40 -6.38 21.90 -19.45
C ALA A 40 -6.79 23.03 -20.40
N GLY A 41 -6.31 23.00 -21.65
CA GLY A 41 -6.56 24.03 -22.66
C GLY A 41 -5.44 25.09 -22.75
N PRO A 42 -5.49 25.97 -23.78
CA PRO A 42 -4.45 26.97 -24.05
C PRO A 42 -4.25 27.99 -22.91
N GLU A 43 -5.25 28.17 -22.06
CA GLU A 43 -5.23 29.08 -20.91
C GLU A 43 -4.13 28.69 -19.91
N LEU A 44 -3.86 27.40 -19.72
CA LEU A 44 -2.78 26.91 -18.86
C LEU A 44 -1.41 27.40 -19.32
N LEU A 45 -1.14 27.31 -20.63
CA LEU A 45 0.13 27.79 -21.17
C LEU A 45 0.29 29.31 -21.01
N ALA A 46 -0.82 30.07 -21.10
CA ALA A 46 -0.79 31.51 -20.90
C ALA A 46 -0.40 31.89 -19.46
N GLU A 47 -0.92 31.18 -18.45
CA GLU A 47 -0.52 31.39 -17.05
C GLU A 47 0.90 30.90 -16.78
N CYS A 48 1.32 29.76 -17.33
CA CYS A 48 2.71 29.28 -17.18
C CYS A 48 3.76 30.32 -17.65
N ARG A 49 3.47 31.10 -18.70
CA ARG A 49 4.36 32.17 -19.17
C ARG A 49 4.60 33.26 -18.13
N THR A 50 3.67 33.47 -17.21
CA THR A 50 3.79 34.45 -16.12
C THR A 50 4.70 33.96 -14.99
N LEU A 51 4.96 32.64 -14.92
CA LEU A 51 5.70 32.04 -13.83
C LEU A 51 7.22 32.17 -13.98
N ASN A 52 7.74 32.48 -15.16
CA ASN A 52 9.19 32.58 -15.43
C ASN A 52 9.96 31.28 -15.12
N GLY A 53 9.48 30.14 -15.63
CA GLY A 53 10.12 28.83 -15.46
C GLY A 53 10.11 28.29 -14.03
N CYS A 54 10.84 27.22 -13.76
CA CYS A 54 10.98 26.61 -12.43
C CYS A 54 12.32 25.86 -12.34
N LYS A 55 13.01 25.94 -11.21
CA LYS A 55 14.28 25.22 -11.03
C LYS A 55 14.00 23.75 -10.72
N THR A 56 14.92 22.88 -11.12
CA THR A 56 14.92 21.47 -10.69
C THR A 56 14.79 21.34 -9.17
N GLY A 57 13.92 20.44 -8.72
CA GLY A 57 13.59 20.22 -7.31
C GLY A 57 12.55 21.19 -6.73
N GLN A 58 12.05 22.15 -7.51
CA GLN A 58 11.04 23.11 -7.07
C GLN A 58 9.71 22.90 -7.80
N ALA A 59 8.66 23.54 -7.27
CA ALA A 59 7.32 23.50 -7.85
C ALA A 59 6.69 24.90 -7.92
N LYS A 60 5.74 25.09 -8.85
CA LYS A 60 4.88 26.27 -8.98
C LYS A 60 3.44 25.85 -9.27
N ILE A 61 2.47 26.68 -8.91
CA ILE A 61 1.05 26.35 -9.02
C ILE A 61 0.32 27.29 -9.99
N THR A 62 -0.63 26.72 -10.72
CA THR A 62 -1.55 27.39 -11.66
C THR A 62 -2.97 26.87 -11.44
N LYS A 63 -3.96 27.46 -12.12
CA LYS A 63 -5.33 26.93 -12.15
C LYS A 63 -5.41 25.66 -13.01
N GLY A 64 -6.39 24.82 -12.73
CA GLY A 64 -6.67 23.60 -13.51
C GLY A 64 -7.40 23.81 -14.83
N TYR A 65 -8.01 24.98 -15.03
CA TYR A 65 -8.76 25.34 -16.24
C TYR A 65 -9.84 24.32 -16.61
N ARG A 66 -9.68 23.60 -17.73
CA ARG A 66 -10.65 22.60 -18.21
C ARG A 66 -10.52 21.25 -17.51
N LEU A 67 -9.50 21.06 -16.67
CA LEU A 67 -9.35 19.85 -15.87
C LEU A 67 -10.43 19.79 -14.78
N SER A 68 -10.73 18.59 -14.31
CA SER A 68 -11.58 18.41 -13.11
C SER A 68 -10.88 18.91 -11.84
N ALA A 69 -9.54 18.92 -11.84
CA ALA A 69 -8.75 19.44 -10.73
C ALA A 69 -8.77 20.97 -10.68
N LYS A 70 -8.75 21.53 -9.47
CA LYS A 70 -8.77 22.97 -9.25
C LYS A 70 -7.44 23.61 -9.61
N PHE A 71 -6.35 22.88 -9.39
CA PHE A 71 -4.98 23.35 -9.59
C PHE A 71 -4.12 22.36 -10.38
N VAL A 72 -3.11 22.90 -11.07
CA VAL A 72 -1.96 22.12 -11.56
C VAL A 72 -0.72 22.61 -10.82
N ILE A 73 -0.01 21.68 -10.18
CA ILE A 73 1.28 21.93 -9.54
C ILE A 73 2.37 21.45 -10.49
N HIS A 74 3.07 22.38 -11.11
CA HIS A 74 4.17 22.10 -12.03
C HIS A 74 5.47 21.95 -11.24
N THR A 75 6.06 20.76 -11.27
CA THR A 75 7.31 20.47 -10.58
C THR A 75 8.35 19.95 -11.57
N VAL A 76 9.61 20.26 -11.31
CA VAL A 76 10.73 19.87 -12.18
C VAL A 76 11.55 18.81 -11.46
N GLY A 77 11.44 17.56 -11.92
CA GLY A 77 12.30 16.48 -11.45
C GLY A 77 13.71 16.53 -12.07
N PRO A 78 14.70 15.85 -11.50
CA PRO A 78 16.04 15.77 -12.06
C PRO A 78 16.10 14.83 -13.26
N ILE A 79 17.03 15.12 -14.18
CA ILE A 79 17.44 14.18 -15.23
C ILE A 79 18.39 13.17 -14.60
N TRP A 80 18.12 11.88 -14.78
CA TRP A 80 18.97 10.81 -14.28
C TRP A 80 20.25 10.71 -15.10
N ARG A 81 21.39 10.57 -14.40
CA ARG A 81 22.69 10.31 -15.01
C ARG A 81 23.24 8.98 -14.51
N ASP A 82 23.59 8.95 -13.23
CA ASP A 82 24.19 7.79 -12.57
C ASP A 82 23.83 7.69 -11.08
N GLY A 83 23.10 8.67 -10.52
CA GLY A 83 22.71 8.71 -9.12
C GLY A 83 23.73 9.38 -8.19
N ASN A 84 24.84 9.89 -8.71
CA ASN A 84 25.93 10.50 -7.92
C ASN A 84 25.98 12.04 -8.01
N HIS A 85 24.97 12.67 -8.62
CA HIS A 85 24.90 14.11 -8.86
C HIS A 85 23.81 14.83 -8.04
N GLY A 86 23.32 14.19 -6.99
CA GLY A 86 22.25 14.73 -6.14
C GLY A 86 20.84 14.50 -6.70
N GLU A 87 20.68 13.59 -7.66
CA GLU A 87 19.38 13.32 -8.29
C GLU A 87 18.35 12.85 -7.26
N ARG A 88 18.75 12.07 -6.26
CA ARG A 88 17.82 11.63 -5.21
C ARG A 88 17.29 12.82 -4.42
N GLU A 89 18.16 13.71 -3.96
CA GLU A 89 17.81 14.88 -3.15
C GLU A 89 16.92 15.85 -3.93
N LEU A 90 17.21 16.04 -5.22
CA LEU A 90 16.39 16.87 -6.11
C LEU A 90 15.01 16.25 -6.35
N LEU A 91 14.91 14.92 -6.50
CA LEU A 91 13.64 14.24 -6.65
C LEU A 91 12.80 14.31 -5.36
N VAL A 92 13.42 14.12 -4.19
CA VAL A 92 12.79 14.33 -2.87
C VAL A 92 12.25 15.76 -2.78
N SER A 93 13.07 16.76 -3.15
CA SER A 93 12.67 18.16 -3.14
C SER A 93 11.46 18.43 -4.05
N ALA A 94 11.44 17.83 -5.26
CA ALA A 94 10.33 17.99 -6.20
C ALA A 94 8.98 17.49 -5.62
N TYR A 95 8.98 16.35 -4.94
CA TYR A 95 7.79 15.85 -4.22
C TYR A 95 7.42 16.76 -3.05
N ARG A 96 8.39 17.10 -2.19
CA ARG A 96 8.15 17.91 -0.99
C ARG A 96 7.59 19.29 -1.33
N SER A 97 8.20 20.03 -2.26
CA SER A 97 7.71 21.34 -2.69
C SER A 97 6.31 21.28 -3.30
N SER A 98 5.96 20.18 -3.98
CA SER A 98 4.62 19.99 -4.52
C SER A 98 3.59 19.77 -3.42
N LEU A 99 3.90 18.94 -2.42
CA LEU A 99 3.03 18.69 -1.26
C LEU A 99 2.84 19.95 -0.41
N GLU A 100 3.90 20.72 -0.19
CA GLU A 100 3.85 22.00 0.53
C GLU A 100 2.95 23.02 -0.18
N LEU A 101 3.06 23.14 -1.51
CA LEU A 101 2.17 24.01 -2.29
C LEU A 101 0.71 23.55 -2.20
N ALA A 102 0.45 22.25 -2.28
CA ALA A 102 -0.89 21.72 -2.10
C ALA A 102 -1.46 22.06 -0.70
N LEU A 103 -0.65 21.89 0.35
CA LEU A 103 -1.02 22.21 1.73
C LEU A 103 -1.35 23.71 1.90
N ILE A 104 -0.47 24.61 1.43
CA ILE A 104 -0.66 26.07 1.52
C ILE A 104 -1.94 26.50 0.79
N ASN A 105 -2.26 25.85 -0.33
CA ASN A 105 -3.48 26.10 -1.11
C ASN A 105 -4.70 25.30 -0.61
N ARG A 106 -4.60 24.66 0.58
CA ARG A 106 -5.69 23.92 1.23
C ARG A 106 -6.29 22.80 0.38
N CYS A 107 -5.45 22.13 -0.41
CA CYS A 107 -5.85 20.92 -1.12
C CYS A 107 -5.95 19.76 -0.13
N GLU A 108 -7.06 19.03 -0.15
CA GLU A 108 -7.25 17.81 0.64
C GLU A 108 -6.81 16.57 -0.15
N THR A 109 -6.84 16.66 -1.49
CA THR A 109 -6.53 15.56 -2.41
C THR A 109 -5.53 15.98 -3.49
N VAL A 110 -4.48 15.17 -3.69
CA VAL A 110 -3.43 15.45 -4.69
C VAL A 110 -3.09 14.21 -5.49
N ALA A 111 -2.96 14.32 -6.81
CA ALA A 111 -2.50 13.23 -7.66
C ALA A 111 -1.12 13.53 -8.27
N PHE A 112 -0.18 12.61 -8.10
CA PHE A 112 1.18 12.65 -8.63
C PHE A 112 1.35 11.65 -9.77
N PRO A 113 2.05 12.00 -10.86
CA PRO A 113 2.68 11.02 -11.72
C PRO A 113 3.96 10.51 -11.04
N LEU A 114 4.57 9.45 -11.59
CA LEU A 114 5.91 9.07 -11.18
C LEU A 114 6.95 10.04 -11.80
N ILE A 115 7.40 11.01 -11.01
CA ILE A 115 8.29 12.10 -11.47
C ILE A 115 9.63 11.52 -11.96
N SER A 116 10.16 12.08 -13.05
CA SER A 116 11.43 11.72 -13.70
C SER A 116 11.58 10.31 -14.29
N SER A 117 10.61 9.40 -14.10
CA SER A 117 10.71 8.01 -14.60
C SER A 117 10.35 7.81 -16.08
N GLY A 118 10.08 8.91 -16.79
CA GLY A 118 9.80 8.94 -18.22
C GLY A 118 11.05 9.27 -19.04
N VAL A 119 10.98 10.32 -19.85
CA VAL A 119 12.09 10.78 -20.72
C VAL A 119 13.35 11.13 -19.93
N TYR A 120 13.23 11.52 -18.66
CA TYR A 120 14.36 11.85 -17.78
C TYR A 120 15.14 10.62 -17.28
N GLY A 121 14.66 9.42 -17.58
CA GLY A 121 15.43 8.18 -17.46
C GLY A 121 15.69 7.70 -16.02
N TYR A 122 15.04 8.29 -15.02
CA TYR A 122 15.21 7.85 -13.63
C TYR A 122 14.73 6.40 -13.47
N PRO A 123 15.54 5.48 -12.90
CA PRO A 123 15.14 4.10 -12.67
C PRO A 123 13.82 4.04 -11.92
N LYS A 124 12.84 3.33 -12.49
CA LYS A 124 11.45 3.34 -12.02
C LYS A 124 11.31 2.87 -10.58
N ASP A 125 12.03 1.81 -10.21
CA ASP A 125 12.11 1.28 -8.85
C ASP A 125 12.66 2.32 -7.86
N GLN A 126 13.74 3.00 -8.23
CA GLN A 126 14.33 4.05 -7.38
C GLN A 126 13.45 5.29 -7.28
N ALA A 127 12.83 5.72 -8.38
CA ALA A 127 11.92 6.86 -8.41
C ALA A 127 10.66 6.58 -7.57
N LEU A 128 10.14 5.36 -7.64
CA LEU A 128 8.97 4.92 -6.89
C LEU A 128 9.27 4.90 -5.39
N LYS A 129 10.42 4.33 -5.01
CA LYS A 129 10.89 4.35 -3.63
C LYS A 129 10.98 5.79 -3.09
N VAL A 130 11.59 6.71 -3.84
CA VAL A 130 11.66 8.13 -3.44
C VAL A 130 10.27 8.75 -3.30
N ALA A 131 9.36 8.48 -4.23
CA ALA A 131 7.98 8.99 -4.17
C ALA A 131 7.26 8.51 -2.91
N VAL A 132 7.27 7.19 -2.70
CA VAL A 132 6.65 6.51 -1.57
C VAL A 132 7.21 7.01 -0.24
N ASP A 133 8.54 7.02 -0.08
CA ASP A 133 9.20 7.42 1.16
C ASP A 133 8.88 8.89 1.48
N THR A 134 9.00 9.78 0.49
CA THR A 134 8.80 11.22 0.68
C THR A 134 7.34 11.56 0.97
N ILE A 135 6.40 10.96 0.24
CA ILE A 135 4.96 11.18 0.44
C ILE A 135 4.53 10.57 1.79
N GLY A 136 4.97 9.34 2.08
CA GLY A 136 4.68 8.66 3.35
C GLY A 136 5.15 9.48 4.55
N GLU A 137 6.39 9.96 4.53
CA GLU A 137 6.94 10.84 5.58
C GLU A 137 6.10 12.11 5.77
N PHE A 138 5.70 12.77 4.68
CA PHE A 138 4.89 13.98 4.74
C PHE A 138 3.53 13.73 5.41
N LEU A 139 2.90 12.59 5.12
CA LEU A 139 1.56 12.23 5.59
C LEU A 139 1.50 11.81 7.06
N LEU A 140 2.64 11.45 7.65
CA LEU A 140 2.73 11.24 9.11
C LEU A 140 2.33 12.52 9.86
N SER A 141 2.70 13.68 9.33
CA SER A 141 2.51 14.98 9.97
C SER A 141 1.30 15.77 9.43
N HIS A 142 0.77 15.40 8.28
CA HIS A 142 -0.29 16.15 7.60
C HIS A 142 -1.44 15.25 7.16
N ASP A 143 -2.67 15.75 7.26
CA ASP A 143 -3.86 15.04 6.79
C ASP A 143 -4.15 15.45 5.34
N MET A 144 -3.81 14.55 4.40
CA MET A 144 -4.02 14.73 2.96
C MET A 144 -4.21 13.34 2.33
N THR A 145 -4.97 13.24 1.25
CA THR A 145 -5.05 12.02 0.45
C THR A 145 -4.21 12.19 -0.80
N VAL A 146 -3.19 11.35 -0.98
CA VAL A 146 -2.29 11.41 -2.13
C VAL A 146 -2.50 10.20 -3.03
N TYR A 147 -2.58 10.43 -4.33
CA TYR A 147 -2.65 9.38 -5.35
C TYR A 147 -1.35 9.36 -6.15
N LEU A 148 -0.67 8.22 -6.21
CA LEU A 148 0.39 7.98 -7.18
C LEU A 148 -0.23 7.31 -8.40
N VAL A 149 -0.37 8.07 -9.49
CA VAL A 149 -1.07 7.68 -10.72
C VAL A 149 -0.08 7.11 -11.72
N ILE A 150 -0.31 5.84 -12.08
CA ILE A 150 0.52 5.10 -13.02
C ILE A 150 -0.30 4.86 -14.30
N PHE A 151 0.20 5.34 -15.43
CA PHE A 151 -0.51 5.23 -16.71
C PHE A 151 -0.31 3.87 -17.39
N ASP A 152 0.92 3.35 -17.42
CA ASP A 152 1.29 2.13 -18.15
C ASP A 152 1.79 1.01 -17.22
N ARG A 153 1.45 -0.24 -17.54
CA ARG A 153 1.86 -1.46 -16.82
C ARG A 153 3.39 -1.66 -16.87
N ALA A 154 4.01 -1.31 -18.00
CA ALA A 154 5.47 -1.39 -18.16
C ALA A 154 6.24 -0.31 -17.39
N ALA A 155 5.54 0.66 -16.76
CA ALA A 155 6.16 1.62 -15.85
C ALA A 155 6.54 1.02 -14.50
N TYR A 156 6.07 -0.19 -14.21
CA TYR A 156 6.25 -0.86 -12.93
C TYR A 156 7.27 -1.99 -13.05
N THR A 157 8.54 -1.64 -12.99
CA THR A 157 9.59 -2.63 -12.74
C THR A 157 9.92 -2.50 -11.27
N ILE A 158 9.33 -3.33 -10.41
CA ILE A 158 9.92 -3.58 -9.08
C ILE A 158 11.38 -3.95 -9.33
N GLY A 159 12.30 -3.48 -8.48
CA GLY A 159 13.73 -3.83 -8.61
C GLY A 159 13.84 -5.33 -8.90
N GLY A 160 14.41 -5.70 -10.06
CA GLY A 160 14.24 -7.06 -10.62
C GLY A 160 14.64 -8.17 -9.65
N LYS A 161 15.56 -7.85 -8.73
CA LYS A 161 15.93 -8.69 -7.60
C LYS A 161 14.77 -8.94 -6.61
N LEU A 162 14.11 -7.89 -6.09
CA LEU A 162 12.99 -8.04 -5.14
C LEU A 162 11.82 -8.80 -5.79
N PHE A 163 11.53 -8.52 -7.06
CA PHE A 163 10.50 -9.28 -7.77
C PHE A 163 10.86 -10.75 -7.91
N ALA A 164 12.11 -11.05 -8.30
CA ALA A 164 12.60 -12.42 -8.40
C ALA A 164 12.62 -13.14 -7.04
N ASP A 165 13.01 -12.45 -5.97
CA ASP A 165 13.05 -12.99 -4.61
C ASP A 165 11.62 -13.31 -4.12
N ILE A 166 10.64 -12.43 -4.34
CA ILE A 166 9.24 -12.68 -4.01
C ILE A 166 8.66 -13.80 -4.89
N ALA A 167 8.96 -13.81 -6.20
CA ALA A 167 8.49 -14.86 -7.10
C ALA A 167 9.05 -16.23 -6.70
N ALA A 168 10.35 -16.32 -6.42
CA ALA A 168 10.99 -17.53 -5.92
C ALA A 168 10.38 -17.97 -4.58
N TYR A 169 10.16 -17.04 -3.65
CA TYR A 169 9.51 -17.34 -2.37
C TYR A 169 8.08 -17.87 -2.55
N ILE A 170 7.30 -17.30 -3.48
CA ILE A 170 5.96 -17.78 -3.81
C ILE A 170 6.05 -19.20 -4.39
N ASP A 171 6.96 -19.45 -5.32
CA ASP A 171 7.14 -20.75 -5.98
C ASP A 171 7.57 -21.83 -4.97
N ASP A 172 8.55 -21.56 -4.12
CA ASP A 172 9.04 -22.49 -3.08
C ASP A 172 7.90 -22.89 -2.13
N ARG A 173 7.13 -21.91 -1.64
CA ARG A 173 5.97 -22.14 -0.77
C ARG A 173 4.83 -22.88 -1.48
N TYR A 174 4.64 -22.64 -2.77
CA TYR A 174 3.68 -23.38 -3.59
C TYR A 174 4.08 -24.85 -3.70
N VAL A 175 5.36 -25.13 -3.94
CA VAL A 175 5.88 -26.49 -4.04
C VAL A 175 5.74 -27.21 -2.70
N GLU A 176 6.16 -26.62 -1.57
CA GLU A 176 6.01 -27.22 -0.23
C GLU A 176 4.56 -27.64 0.06
N ALA A 177 3.59 -26.74 -0.16
CA ALA A 177 2.17 -27.02 0.08
C ALA A 177 1.59 -28.14 -0.82
N HIS A 178 2.11 -28.32 -2.03
CA HIS A 178 1.66 -29.36 -2.97
C HIS A 178 2.41 -30.68 -2.77
N THR A 179 3.66 -30.65 -2.30
CA THR A 179 4.43 -31.86 -1.98
C THR A 179 3.81 -32.58 -0.78
N ASP A 180 3.39 -31.83 0.24
CA ASP A 180 2.65 -32.37 1.40
C ASP A 180 1.31 -33.02 1.02
N ARG A 181 0.63 -32.51 -0.02
CA ARG A 181 -0.58 -33.14 -0.55
C ARG A 181 -0.27 -34.47 -1.24
N TYR A 182 0.77 -34.54 -2.05
CA TYR A 182 1.19 -35.78 -2.71
C TYR A 182 1.70 -36.82 -1.71
N GLU A 183 2.45 -36.41 -0.68
CA GLU A 183 2.88 -37.31 0.38
C GLU A 183 1.73 -37.78 1.27
N ASN A 184 0.80 -36.88 1.65
CA ASN A 184 -0.41 -37.28 2.38
C ASN A 184 -1.33 -38.17 1.54
N GLN A 185 -1.42 -37.94 0.22
CA GLN A 185 -2.17 -38.80 -0.69
C GLN A 185 -1.49 -40.16 -0.86
N ARG A 186 -0.15 -40.22 -0.94
CA ARG A 186 0.62 -41.47 -0.88
C ARG A 186 0.44 -42.21 0.45
N ARG A 187 0.46 -41.51 1.58
CA ARG A 187 0.21 -42.08 2.91
C ARG A 187 -1.22 -42.61 3.03
N ARG A 188 -2.21 -41.88 2.53
CA ARG A 188 -3.61 -42.34 2.46
C ARG A 188 -3.77 -43.57 1.58
N MET A 189 -3.20 -43.57 0.37
CA MET A 189 -3.21 -44.73 -0.53
C MET A 189 -2.47 -45.93 0.07
N ALA A 190 -1.38 -45.70 0.83
CA ALA A 190 -0.66 -46.76 1.54
C ALA A 190 -1.43 -47.31 2.75
N LEU A 191 -2.22 -46.48 3.43
CA LEU A 191 -3.14 -46.89 4.52
C LEU A 191 -4.37 -47.64 3.99
N GLU A 192 -4.91 -47.25 2.83
CA GLU A 192 -6.04 -47.92 2.16
C GLU A 192 -5.65 -49.26 1.51
N ALA A 193 -4.35 -49.51 1.27
CA ALA A 193 -3.82 -50.77 0.76
C ALA A 193 -3.59 -51.84 1.87
N MET A 194 -3.88 -51.51 3.13
CA MET A 194 -3.79 -52.45 4.27
C MET A 194 -5.12 -53.22 4.41
N PRO A 195 -5.14 -54.54 4.72
CA PRO A 195 -6.37 -55.27 4.93
C PRO A 195 -7.14 -54.72 6.14
N SER A 196 -8.41 -54.36 5.94
CA SER A 196 -9.28 -53.84 6.99
C SER A 196 -9.73 -54.95 7.95
N GLU A 197 -9.40 -54.85 9.23
CA GLU A 197 -10.20 -55.47 10.29
C GLU A 197 -11.39 -54.54 10.60
N THR A 198 -12.61 -55.07 10.51
CA THR A 198 -13.86 -54.33 10.71
C THR A 198 -14.02 -53.89 12.17
N PRO A 199 -14.06 -52.59 12.49
CA PRO A 199 -14.40 -52.13 13.83
C PRO A 199 -15.92 -52.13 14.00
N GLN A 200 -16.39 -52.76 15.07
CA GLN A 200 -17.79 -52.81 15.46
C GLN A 200 -18.24 -51.42 15.96
N TRP A 201 -19.09 -50.74 15.19
CA TRP A 201 -19.60 -49.40 15.51
C TRP A 201 -20.63 -49.47 16.63
N MET A 202 -20.31 -48.91 17.81
CA MET A 202 -21.31 -48.56 18.83
C MET A 202 -21.62 -47.06 18.75
N PRO A 203 -22.90 -46.64 18.79
CA PRO A 203 -23.24 -45.22 18.83
C PRO A 203 -22.80 -44.62 20.17
N ALA A 204 -22.06 -43.51 20.12
CA ALA A 204 -21.73 -42.74 21.31
C ALA A 204 -23.02 -42.10 21.89
N PRO A 205 -23.22 -42.10 23.22
CA PRO A 205 -24.37 -41.44 23.81
C PRO A 205 -24.22 -39.93 23.66
N CYS A 206 -25.17 -39.30 22.95
CA CYS A 206 -25.30 -37.84 22.91
C CYS A 206 -25.95 -37.34 24.20
N THR A 207 -25.15 -37.03 25.21
CA THR A 207 -25.60 -36.16 26.32
C THR A 207 -25.36 -34.70 25.94
N MET A 208 -26.38 -34.05 25.37
CA MET A 208 -26.38 -32.60 25.16
C MET A 208 -26.64 -31.90 26.50
N GLY A 209 -25.58 -31.45 27.15
CA GLY A 209 -25.67 -30.52 28.27
C GLY A 209 -25.99 -29.12 27.76
N ALA A 210 -27.18 -28.60 28.10
CA ALA A 210 -27.64 -27.25 27.78
C ALA A 210 -26.89 -26.12 28.55
N SER A 211 -25.72 -26.41 29.16
CA SER A 211 -24.86 -25.44 29.83
C SER A 211 -23.69 -24.93 28.96
N GLY A 212 -23.56 -25.42 27.72
CA GLY A 212 -22.33 -25.26 26.93
C GLY A 212 -22.12 -23.92 26.22
N LEU A 213 -23.18 -23.19 25.84
CA LEU A 213 -23.02 -21.97 25.03
C LEU A 213 -22.75 -20.74 25.90
N ASP A 214 -23.50 -20.52 26.99
CA ASP A 214 -23.29 -19.39 27.89
C ASP A 214 -21.97 -19.51 28.68
N GLU A 215 -21.57 -20.73 29.05
CA GLU A 215 -20.26 -20.95 29.66
C GLU A 215 -19.11 -20.77 28.65
N ALA A 216 -19.30 -21.12 27.37
CA ALA A 216 -18.33 -20.83 26.32
C ALA A 216 -18.25 -19.33 25.98
N LEU A 217 -19.38 -18.62 25.99
CA LEU A 217 -19.45 -17.17 25.75
C LEU A 217 -18.89 -16.33 26.92
N SER A 218 -18.86 -16.87 28.14
CA SER A 218 -18.23 -16.20 29.29
C SER A 218 -16.70 -16.35 29.35
N LYS A 219 -16.11 -17.20 28.50
CA LYS A 219 -14.66 -17.41 28.33
C LYS A 219 -14.13 -16.80 27.01
N LEU A 220 -14.80 -15.78 26.48
CA LEU A 220 -14.38 -15.12 25.24
C LEU A 220 -13.01 -14.47 25.43
N ASP A 221 -12.09 -14.82 24.54
CA ASP A 221 -10.77 -14.20 24.42
C ASP A 221 -10.85 -12.69 24.11
N GLU A 222 -9.72 -12.01 24.32
CA GLU A 222 -9.49 -10.65 23.84
C GLU A 222 -9.88 -10.50 22.36
N SER A 223 -10.71 -9.51 22.03
CA SER A 223 -11.08 -9.15 20.66
C SER A 223 -9.93 -8.49 19.89
N PHE A 224 -10.04 -8.44 18.56
CA PHE A 224 -9.09 -7.69 17.72
C PHE A 224 -8.90 -6.24 18.18
N SER A 225 -9.99 -5.51 18.43
CA SER A 225 -9.93 -4.10 18.83
C SER A 225 -9.21 -3.92 20.16
N GLN A 226 -9.43 -4.82 21.13
CA GLN A 226 -8.73 -4.78 22.42
C GLN A 226 -7.23 -5.07 22.26
N MET A 227 -6.87 -6.13 21.52
CA MET A 227 -5.48 -6.48 21.25
C MET A 227 -4.76 -5.35 20.52
N LEU A 228 -5.41 -4.73 19.52
CA LEU A 228 -4.86 -3.61 18.78
C LEU A 228 -4.51 -2.43 19.71
N LEU A 229 -5.46 -2.00 20.56
CA LEU A 229 -5.24 -0.88 21.48
C LEU A 229 -4.15 -1.20 22.51
N ARG A 230 -4.14 -2.41 23.08
CA ARG A 230 -3.07 -2.86 23.98
C ARG A 230 -1.70 -2.84 23.29
N LYS A 231 -1.62 -3.32 22.04
CA LYS A 231 -0.36 -3.33 21.27
C LYS A 231 0.12 -1.92 20.90
N ILE A 232 -0.80 -0.98 20.65
CA ILE A 232 -0.47 0.44 20.44
C ILE A 232 0.23 1.00 21.70
N ASP A 233 -0.35 0.74 22.88
CA ASP A 233 0.22 1.18 24.16
C ASP A 233 1.57 0.51 24.46
N GLU A 234 1.69 -0.82 24.26
CA GLU A 234 2.94 -1.58 24.44
C GLU A 234 4.09 -1.05 23.56
N ARG A 235 3.77 -0.56 22.36
CA ARG A 235 4.75 0.01 21.42
C ARG A 235 5.01 1.50 21.65
N GLY A 236 4.37 2.12 22.63
CA GLY A 236 4.53 3.56 22.91
C GLY A 236 4.07 4.46 21.76
N MET A 237 3.15 3.98 20.92
CA MET A 237 2.63 4.72 19.79
C MET A 237 1.36 5.48 20.17
N THR A 238 1.16 6.65 19.57
CA THR A 238 -0.16 7.30 19.61
C THR A 238 -1.08 6.64 18.58
N ASP A 239 -2.39 6.67 18.84
CA ASP A 239 -3.42 6.29 17.87
C ASP A 239 -3.19 6.93 16.49
N ALA A 240 -2.84 8.22 16.48
CA ALA A 240 -2.57 8.98 15.27
C ALA A 240 -1.40 8.41 14.46
N GLN A 241 -0.31 8.07 15.12
CA GLN A 241 0.81 7.41 14.47
C GLN A 241 0.43 6.02 13.95
N CYS A 242 -0.33 5.24 14.73
CA CYS A 242 -0.73 3.89 14.36
C CYS A 242 -1.58 3.86 13.09
N TYR A 243 -2.69 4.59 13.03
CA TYR A 243 -3.55 4.55 11.84
C TYR A 243 -2.88 5.17 10.60
N LYS A 244 -2.02 6.19 10.78
CA LYS A 244 -1.24 6.76 9.67
C LYS A 244 -0.22 5.77 9.12
N LYS A 245 0.54 5.09 9.99
CA LYS A 245 1.46 4.01 9.60
C LYS A 245 0.73 2.83 8.95
N ALA A 246 -0.49 2.53 9.39
CA ALA A 246 -1.32 1.48 8.79
C ALA A 246 -1.99 1.88 7.47
N ASN A 247 -1.72 3.10 6.95
CA ASN A 247 -2.39 3.66 5.78
C ASN A 247 -3.92 3.63 5.89
N ILE A 248 -4.46 3.92 7.08
CA ILE A 248 -5.89 3.86 7.40
C ILE A 248 -6.43 5.26 7.71
N ASP A 249 -7.66 5.52 7.27
CA ASP A 249 -8.35 6.77 7.58
C ASP A 249 -8.72 6.89 9.07
N ARG A 250 -8.58 8.10 9.62
CA ARG A 250 -8.94 8.40 11.01
C ARG A 250 -10.37 7.98 11.36
N LYS A 251 -11.34 8.15 10.44
CA LYS A 251 -12.74 7.76 10.68
C LYS A 251 -12.89 6.24 10.81
N LEU A 252 -12.16 5.48 10.00
CA LEU A 252 -12.15 4.02 10.08
C LEU A 252 -11.53 3.57 11.40
N PHE A 253 -10.39 4.13 11.78
CA PHE A 253 -9.77 3.84 13.07
C PHE A 253 -10.67 4.20 14.25
N SER A 254 -11.36 5.35 14.21
CA SER A 254 -12.32 5.73 15.25
C SER A 254 -13.43 4.70 15.44
N LYS A 255 -13.94 4.08 14.35
CA LYS A 255 -14.93 3.00 14.44
C LYS A 255 -14.35 1.77 15.15
N ILE A 256 -13.15 1.35 14.76
CA ILE A 256 -12.43 0.21 15.38
C ILE A 256 -12.24 0.46 16.87
N ARG A 257 -11.78 1.66 17.24
CA ARG A 257 -11.54 2.03 18.64
C ARG A 257 -12.83 2.09 19.47
N SER A 258 -13.95 2.54 18.89
CA SER A 258 -15.22 2.69 19.60
C SER A 258 -16.02 1.39 19.76
N ASP A 259 -15.77 0.41 18.89
CA ASP A 259 -16.51 -0.85 18.85
C ASP A 259 -15.58 -2.03 19.15
N VAL A 260 -15.73 -2.58 20.36
CA VAL A 260 -14.96 -3.75 20.84
C VAL A 260 -15.21 -4.99 19.97
N HIS A 261 -16.38 -5.08 19.34
CA HIS A 261 -16.74 -6.21 18.47
C HIS A 261 -16.59 -5.90 16.99
N TYR A 262 -15.90 -4.80 16.65
CA TYR A 262 -15.64 -4.42 15.27
C TYR A 262 -14.90 -5.55 14.55
N LYS A 263 -15.42 -5.94 13.38
CA LYS A 263 -14.80 -6.96 12.51
C LYS A 263 -14.05 -6.27 11.37
N PRO A 264 -12.72 -6.13 11.44
CA PRO A 264 -11.95 -5.54 10.35
C PRO A 264 -11.96 -6.44 9.12
N SER A 265 -11.63 -5.86 7.96
CA SER A 265 -11.26 -6.68 6.81
C SER A 265 -9.88 -7.31 7.02
N LYS A 266 -9.58 -8.41 6.32
CA LYS A 266 -8.26 -9.05 6.39
C LYS A 266 -7.10 -8.10 6.03
N PRO A 267 -7.16 -7.31 4.93
CA PRO A 267 -6.13 -6.30 4.64
C PRO A 267 -5.99 -5.25 5.75
N THR A 268 -7.08 -4.84 6.39
CA THR A 268 -7.06 -3.89 7.51
C THR A 268 -6.32 -4.47 8.73
N ALA A 269 -6.60 -5.72 9.10
CA ALA A 269 -5.92 -6.39 10.21
C ALA A 269 -4.41 -6.54 9.94
N MET A 270 -4.03 -6.96 8.72
CA MET A 270 -2.63 -7.05 8.29
C MET A 270 -1.93 -5.69 8.31
N ALA A 271 -2.62 -4.63 7.86
CA ALA A 271 -2.07 -3.28 7.87
C ALA A 271 -1.71 -2.80 9.29
N PHE A 272 -2.53 -3.13 10.29
CA PHE A 272 -2.19 -2.83 11.69
C PHE A 272 -1.04 -3.69 12.23
N ALA A 273 -0.99 -4.97 11.88
CA ALA A 273 0.14 -5.83 12.26
C ALA A 273 1.47 -5.28 11.72
N ILE A 274 1.46 -4.77 10.48
CA ILE A 274 2.59 -4.09 9.86
C ILE A 274 2.91 -2.76 10.54
N ALA A 275 1.90 -1.92 10.79
CA ALA A 275 2.09 -0.62 11.42
C ALA A 275 2.69 -0.70 12.83
N LEU A 276 2.36 -1.78 13.56
CA LEU A 276 2.87 -2.10 14.89
C LEU A 276 4.19 -2.88 14.85
N GLU A 277 4.71 -3.19 13.66
CA GLU A 277 5.96 -3.93 13.45
C GLU A 277 5.95 -5.26 14.23
N LEU A 278 4.83 -5.99 14.11
CA LEU A 278 4.63 -7.27 14.79
C LEU A 278 5.41 -8.38 14.08
N PRO A 279 6.21 -9.18 14.82
CA PRO A 279 6.77 -10.41 14.29
C PRO A 279 5.68 -11.35 13.77
N LEU A 280 6.04 -12.25 12.87
CA LEU A 280 5.09 -13.14 12.19
C LEU A 280 4.17 -13.92 13.15
N ALA A 281 4.67 -14.35 14.31
CA ALA A 281 3.88 -15.04 15.32
C ALA A 281 2.77 -14.15 15.92
N GLU A 282 3.11 -12.92 16.31
CA GLU A 282 2.15 -11.95 16.85
C GLU A 282 1.18 -11.46 15.77
N ALA A 283 1.64 -11.31 14.53
CA ALA A 283 0.79 -10.97 13.40
C ALA A 283 -0.27 -12.06 13.13
N ARG A 284 0.10 -13.35 13.25
CA ARG A 284 -0.82 -14.48 13.16
C ARG A 284 -1.87 -14.44 14.26
N GLU A 285 -1.45 -14.22 15.51
CA GLU A 285 -2.36 -14.07 16.65
C GLU A 285 -3.37 -12.93 16.42
N MET A 286 -2.89 -11.76 15.97
CA MET A 286 -3.76 -10.61 15.67
C MET A 286 -4.78 -10.91 14.57
N LEU A 287 -4.38 -11.62 13.52
CA LEU A 287 -5.27 -12.07 12.46
C LEU A 287 -6.31 -13.07 12.97
N GLU A 288 -5.92 -14.00 13.84
CA GLU A 288 -6.83 -14.96 14.46
C GLU A 288 -7.90 -14.26 15.29
N LYS A 289 -7.54 -13.23 16.09
CA LYS A 289 -8.51 -12.41 16.82
C LYS A 289 -9.47 -11.64 15.90
N ALA A 290 -9.08 -11.37 14.66
CA ALA A 290 -9.95 -10.80 13.63
C ALA A 290 -10.76 -11.86 12.83
N GLY A 291 -10.53 -13.15 13.08
CA GLY A 291 -11.20 -14.26 12.38
C GLY A 291 -10.54 -14.67 11.07
N PHE A 292 -9.25 -14.39 10.89
CA PHE A 292 -8.47 -14.71 9.69
C PHE A 292 -7.20 -15.50 10.01
N ALA A 293 -6.62 -16.12 8.99
CA ALA A 293 -5.30 -16.74 9.04
C ALA A 293 -4.51 -16.42 7.76
N PHE A 294 -3.19 -16.49 7.82
CA PHE A 294 -2.35 -16.51 6.62
C PHE A 294 -2.60 -17.83 5.86
N SER A 295 -2.81 -17.73 4.56
CA SER A 295 -3.09 -18.83 3.66
C SER A 295 -2.02 -18.91 2.58
N HIS A 296 -1.30 -20.03 2.52
CA HIS A 296 -0.34 -20.31 1.46
C HIS A 296 -0.99 -20.57 0.08
N ALA A 297 -2.32 -20.48 -0.03
CA ALA A 297 -3.03 -20.50 -1.32
C ALA A 297 -3.27 -19.08 -1.88
N SER A 298 -2.99 -18.04 -1.10
CA SER A 298 -3.24 -16.64 -1.45
C SER A 298 -1.91 -15.94 -1.72
N LYS A 299 -1.69 -15.48 -2.96
CA LYS A 299 -0.50 -14.65 -3.29
C LYS A 299 -0.41 -13.42 -2.42
N PHE A 300 -1.55 -12.77 -2.15
CA PHE A 300 -1.63 -11.64 -1.23
C PHE A 300 -1.05 -11.97 0.15
N ASP A 301 -1.46 -13.09 0.74
CA ASP A 301 -0.99 -13.51 2.07
C ASP A 301 0.51 -13.84 2.06
N ILE A 302 0.99 -14.57 1.04
CA ILE A 302 2.39 -14.96 0.91
C ILE A 302 3.30 -13.73 0.76
N ILE A 303 2.88 -12.74 -0.03
CA ILE A 303 3.63 -11.49 -0.19
C ILE A 303 3.71 -10.77 1.15
N VAL A 304 2.60 -10.60 1.86
CA VAL A 304 2.61 -9.93 3.19
C VAL A 304 3.48 -10.70 4.19
N GLU A 305 3.38 -12.02 4.23
CA GLU A 305 4.20 -12.88 5.09
C GLU A 305 5.70 -12.78 4.76
N TYR A 306 6.07 -12.71 3.47
CA TYR A 306 7.44 -12.50 3.03
C TYR A 306 8.02 -11.22 3.64
N PHE A 307 7.31 -10.10 3.53
CA PHE A 307 7.81 -8.81 4.04
C PHE A 307 7.95 -8.82 5.57
N ILE A 308 6.98 -9.37 6.30
CA ILE A 308 7.05 -9.52 7.76
C ILE A 308 8.23 -10.41 8.17
N ALA A 309 8.45 -11.52 7.48
CA ALA A 309 9.55 -12.45 7.76
C ALA A 309 10.93 -11.80 7.55
N HIS A 310 11.03 -10.86 6.60
CA HIS A 310 12.25 -10.08 6.33
C HIS A 310 12.34 -8.78 7.15
N GLN A 311 11.45 -8.59 8.14
CA GLN A 311 11.37 -7.39 8.99
C GLN A 311 11.22 -6.08 8.20
N ASN A 312 10.62 -6.14 7.01
CA ASN A 312 10.28 -4.97 6.23
C ASN A 312 8.80 -4.63 6.46
N TYR A 313 8.56 -3.65 7.31
CA TYR A 313 7.23 -3.19 7.69
C TYR A 313 6.80 -1.90 6.96
N ASN A 314 7.47 -1.54 5.86
CA ASN A 314 7.06 -0.40 5.05
C ASN A 314 5.81 -0.76 4.24
N ILE A 315 4.64 -0.35 4.73
CA ILE A 315 3.34 -0.68 4.09
C ILE A 315 3.28 -0.27 2.62
N PHE A 316 4.00 0.77 2.22
CA PHE A 316 4.00 1.24 0.86
C PHE A 316 4.87 0.39 -0.07
N GLU A 317 6.01 -0.14 0.42
CA GLU A 317 6.79 -1.14 -0.32
C GLU A 317 6.03 -2.48 -0.43
N ILE A 318 5.26 -2.82 0.60
CA ILE A 318 4.40 -4.02 0.55
C ILE A 318 3.28 -3.82 -0.47
N ASN A 319 2.60 -2.66 -0.43
CA ASN A 319 1.61 -2.29 -1.43
C ASN A 319 2.20 -2.20 -2.83
N GLU A 320 3.47 -1.82 -2.92
CA GLU A 320 4.18 -1.84 -4.18
C GLU A 320 4.24 -3.26 -4.75
N ALA A 321 4.72 -4.21 -3.96
CA ALA A 321 4.75 -5.61 -4.33
C ALA A 321 3.36 -6.17 -4.67
N LEU A 322 2.37 -5.93 -3.80
CA LEU A 322 1.00 -6.40 -4.01
C LEU A 322 0.43 -5.89 -5.34
N PHE A 323 0.65 -4.62 -5.67
CA PHE A 323 0.21 -4.05 -6.95
C PHE A 323 0.88 -4.73 -8.16
N ALA A 324 2.19 -5.02 -8.11
CA ALA A 324 2.87 -5.74 -9.21
C ALA A 324 2.32 -7.13 -9.47
N PHE A 325 1.87 -7.83 -8.42
CA PHE A 325 1.31 -9.17 -8.52
C PHE A 325 -0.21 -9.17 -8.70
N ASP A 326 -0.80 -8.03 -9.11
CA ASP A 326 -2.24 -7.84 -9.34
C ASP A 326 -3.09 -8.23 -8.09
N GLN A 327 -2.58 -7.95 -6.88
CA GLN A 327 -3.26 -8.21 -5.62
C GLN A 327 -3.89 -6.94 -5.04
N SER A 328 -4.85 -7.11 -4.14
CA SER A 328 -5.40 -6.00 -3.34
C SER A 328 -4.33 -5.36 -2.46
N LEU A 329 -4.45 -4.06 -2.22
CA LEU A 329 -3.52 -3.32 -1.36
C LEU A 329 -3.90 -3.47 0.13
N LEU A 330 -2.92 -3.28 1.01
CA LEU A 330 -3.09 -3.07 2.44
C LEU A 330 -3.48 -1.63 2.76
N GLY A 331 -4.16 -1.47 3.88
CA GLY A 331 -4.77 -0.20 4.27
C GLY A 331 -6.19 -0.06 3.73
N GLY A 332 -6.81 1.09 4.01
CA GLY A 332 -8.21 1.38 3.64
C GLY A 332 -8.38 1.91 2.22
#